data_AF-A0A9W8Z6E1-F1
#
_entry.id   AF-A0A9W8Z6E1-F1
#
_cell.length_a   1.000
_cell.length_b   1.000
_cell.length_c   1.000
_cell.angle_alpha   90.00
_cell.angle_beta   90.00
_cell.angle_gamma   90.00
#
_symmetry.space_group_name_H-M   'P 1'
#
loop_
_entity.id
_entity.type
_entity.pdbx_description
1 polymer ?
#
loop_
_entity_poly.entity_id
_entity_poly.type
_entity_poly.pdbx_seq_one_letter_code
_entity_poly.pdbx_strand_id
1 'polypeptide(L)'
;MADQHDDLHAEQTEGFKVGEKKTLDEYQNLDKDDEALNKWKASLGLGQGKDISDPNDPRKCIIYSLGLEVDGRPDIIIDLKSPGALEALEKKPFIIKEGATFRMKAQFKVQHEILAGLKYLQKVTRMGVSNKMQEMMGSYGPSTEEKPFYEKKFEPETAPSGMLGRGHYTAVSKFVDDDNQTHLRFAWSFDIKKDWA
;
A
#
# COMPACT_ATOMS: atom_id res chain seq x y z
N MET A 1 -17.37 10.92 22.67
CA MET A 1 -16.13 10.18 22.36
C MET A 1 -15.71 10.66 20.98
N ALA A 2 -14.86 11.68 20.92
CA ALA A 2 -14.56 12.41 19.69
C ALA A 2 -13.70 11.58 18.73
N ASP A 3 -13.96 11.75 17.43
CA ASP A 3 -13.27 11.15 16.28
C ASP A 3 -11.74 11.05 16.46
N GLN A 4 -11.24 9.86 16.80
CA GLN A 4 -9.80 9.55 16.73
C GLN A 4 -9.36 9.05 15.34
N HIS A 5 -10.27 9.06 14.36
CA HIS A 5 -10.10 8.43 13.07
C HIS A 5 -9.77 9.37 11.91
N ASP A 6 -9.86 10.69 12.11
CA ASP A 6 -9.90 11.70 11.04
C ASP A 6 -8.57 12.41 10.77
N ASP A 7 -7.44 11.74 11.03
CA ASP A 7 -6.16 12.44 11.21
C ASP A 7 -5.02 11.88 10.35
N LEU A 8 -5.33 10.92 9.46
CA LEU A 8 -4.37 10.26 8.58
C LEU A 8 -4.60 10.70 7.12
N HIS A 9 -4.12 11.91 6.83
CA HIS A 9 -4.16 12.53 5.52
C HIS A 9 -2.79 12.48 4.86
N ALA A 10 -2.79 12.43 3.53
CA ALA A 10 -1.55 12.46 2.78
C ALA A 10 -0.96 13.87 2.85
N GLU A 11 0.31 13.96 3.21
CA GLU A 11 1.05 15.22 3.15
C GLU A 11 1.23 15.61 1.70
N GLN A 12 0.99 16.89 1.41
CA GLN A 12 1.23 17.45 0.09
C GLN A 12 2.69 17.85 -0.04
N THR A 13 3.36 17.36 -1.08
CA THR A 13 4.70 17.83 -1.44
C THR A 13 4.62 19.27 -1.92
N GLU A 14 5.34 20.18 -1.25
CA GLU A 14 5.33 21.60 -1.60
C GLU A 14 5.73 21.80 -3.08
N GLY A 15 4.91 22.55 -3.81
CA GLY A 15 5.12 22.82 -5.24
C GLY A 15 4.71 21.71 -6.21
N PHE A 16 4.38 20.49 -5.74
CA PHE A 16 3.86 19.44 -6.61
C PHE A 16 2.41 19.73 -7.01
N LYS A 17 2.13 19.64 -8.31
CA LYS A 17 0.77 19.77 -8.87
C LYS A 17 0.45 18.50 -9.63
N VAL A 18 -0.67 17.88 -9.28
CA VAL A 18 -1.20 16.73 -10.01
C VAL A 18 -1.48 17.16 -11.44
N GLY A 19 -0.95 16.38 -12.40
CA GLY A 19 -1.12 16.65 -13.83
C GLY A 19 -2.55 16.41 -14.32
N GLU A 20 -2.81 16.78 -15.57
CA GLU A 20 -4.09 16.45 -16.21
C GLU A 20 -4.29 14.94 -16.32
N LYS A 21 -5.49 14.48 -15.97
CA LYS A 21 -5.86 13.08 -16.16
C LYS A 21 -5.93 12.77 -17.65
N LYS A 22 -5.38 11.62 -18.01
CA LYS A 22 -5.50 11.03 -19.34
C LYS A 22 -5.77 9.55 -19.19
N THR A 23 -6.69 9.05 -19.99
CA THR A 23 -7.02 7.64 -20.12
C THR A 23 -5.91 6.89 -20.87
N LEU A 24 -5.92 5.56 -20.77
CA LEU A 24 -4.98 4.72 -21.53
C LEU A 24 -5.13 4.92 -23.04
N ASP A 25 -6.36 5.04 -23.52
CA ASP A 25 -6.65 5.26 -24.93
C ASP A 25 -6.14 6.62 -25.41
N GLU A 26 -6.27 7.66 -24.59
CA GLU A 26 -5.67 8.97 -24.88
C GLU A 26 -4.14 8.89 -24.94
N TYR A 27 -3.51 8.17 -24.00
CA TYR A 27 -2.06 7.95 -24.05
C TYR A 27 -1.61 7.16 -25.27
N GLN A 28 -2.39 6.18 -25.74
CA GLN A 28 -2.08 5.41 -26.94
C GLN A 28 -2.22 6.24 -28.21
N ASN A 29 -3.22 7.13 -28.28
CA ASN A 29 -3.47 7.94 -29.47
C ASN A 29 -2.60 9.21 -29.56
N LEU A 30 -2.08 9.69 -28.42
CA LEU A 30 -1.16 10.82 -28.38
C LEU A 30 0.12 10.48 -29.16
N ASP A 31 0.58 11.33 -30.08
CA ASP A 31 1.82 11.12 -30.84
C ASP A 31 1.93 9.74 -31.52
N LYS A 32 0.81 9.17 -31.97
CA LYS A 32 0.75 7.82 -32.56
C LYS A 32 1.73 7.58 -33.71
N ASP A 33 2.11 8.64 -34.42
CA ASP A 33 3.00 8.58 -35.59
C ASP A 33 4.49 8.62 -35.20
N ASP A 34 4.81 8.79 -33.90
CA ASP A 34 6.17 8.80 -33.36
C ASP A 34 6.57 7.41 -32.80
N GLU A 35 7.45 6.72 -33.53
CA GLU A 35 7.92 5.39 -33.16
C GLU A 35 8.69 5.36 -31.82
N ALA A 36 9.45 6.41 -31.51
CA ALA A 36 10.24 6.49 -30.29
C ALA A 36 9.33 6.65 -29.06
N LEU A 37 8.31 7.51 -29.16
CA LEU A 37 7.32 7.68 -28.09
C LEU A 37 6.46 6.44 -27.90
N ASN A 38 6.09 5.75 -28.96
CA ASN A 38 5.36 4.48 -28.86
C ASN A 38 6.19 3.39 -28.15
N LYS A 39 7.46 3.25 -28.50
CA LYS A 39 8.40 2.34 -27.82
C LYS A 39 8.57 2.71 -26.34
N TRP A 40 8.68 4.01 -26.05
CA TRP A 40 8.77 4.50 -24.68
C TRP A 40 7.51 4.17 -23.86
N LYS A 41 6.30 4.42 -24.37
CA LYS A 41 5.03 4.06 -23.69
C LYS A 41 4.91 2.56 -23.47
N ALA A 42 5.28 1.74 -24.45
CA ALA A 42 5.30 0.30 -24.31
C ALA A 42 6.29 -0.15 -23.21
N SER A 43 7.46 0.50 -23.11
CA SER A 43 8.42 0.21 -22.03
C SER A 43 7.91 0.55 -20.63
N LEU A 44 6.94 1.47 -20.53
CA LEU A 44 6.24 1.80 -19.28
C LEU A 44 5.08 0.82 -18.97
N GLY A 45 4.84 -0.16 -19.85
CA GLY A 45 3.73 -1.11 -19.75
C GLY A 45 2.38 -0.52 -20.19
N LEU A 46 2.37 0.61 -20.90
CA LEU A 46 1.13 1.20 -21.41
C LEU A 46 0.76 0.58 -22.76
N GLY A 47 -0.48 0.10 -22.88
CA GLY A 47 -0.99 -0.51 -24.11
C GLY A 47 -0.35 -1.87 -24.45
N GLN A 48 0.21 -2.56 -23.45
CA GLN A 48 0.80 -3.89 -23.58
C GLN A 48 0.09 -4.86 -22.64
N GLY A 49 -0.06 -6.10 -23.07
CA GLY A 49 -0.68 -7.15 -22.28
C GLY A 49 -2.20 -7.14 -22.31
N LYS A 50 -2.80 -8.29 -22.01
CA LYS A 50 -4.25 -8.41 -21.93
C LYS A 50 -4.73 -7.91 -20.58
N ASP A 51 -5.61 -6.91 -20.59
CA ASP A 51 -6.24 -6.37 -19.37
C ASP A 51 -7.02 -7.48 -18.65
N ILE A 52 -6.80 -7.58 -17.34
CA ILE A 52 -7.47 -8.52 -16.44
C ILE A 52 -8.39 -7.82 -15.43
N SER A 53 -8.70 -6.54 -15.64
CA SER A 53 -9.63 -5.77 -14.82
C SER A 53 -11.00 -6.43 -14.80
N ASP A 54 -11.64 -6.49 -13.62
CA ASP A 54 -13.01 -6.98 -13.51
C ASP A 54 -13.98 -5.86 -13.90
N PRO A 55 -14.73 -5.98 -15.01
CA PRO A 55 -15.63 -4.94 -15.49
C PRO A 55 -16.78 -4.64 -14.51
N ASN A 56 -17.03 -5.50 -13.52
CA ASN A 56 -18.06 -5.31 -12.51
C ASN A 56 -17.53 -4.69 -11.21
N ASP A 57 -16.21 -4.53 -11.07
CA ASP A 57 -15.59 -3.97 -9.87
C ASP A 57 -15.07 -2.56 -10.16
N PRO A 58 -15.70 -1.49 -9.65
CA PRO A 58 -15.30 -0.12 -9.96
C PRO A 58 -13.99 0.32 -9.27
N ARG A 59 -13.38 -0.53 -8.43
CA ARG A 59 -12.16 -0.17 -7.71
C ARG A 59 -10.97 -0.08 -8.66
N LYS A 60 -10.28 1.06 -8.67
CA LYS A 60 -9.03 1.28 -9.42
C LYS A 60 -7.85 0.51 -8.84
N CYS A 61 -7.82 0.31 -7.53
CA CYS A 61 -6.77 -0.44 -6.86
C CYS A 61 -7.39 -1.36 -5.81
N ILE A 62 -6.98 -2.62 -5.83
CA ILE A 62 -7.38 -3.63 -4.86
C ILE A 62 -6.14 -4.06 -4.10
N ILE A 63 -6.08 -3.69 -2.81
CA ILE A 63 -5.00 -4.13 -1.94
C ILE A 63 -5.26 -5.58 -1.53
N TYR A 64 -4.35 -6.47 -1.90
CA TYR A 64 -4.48 -7.91 -1.65
C TYR A 64 -3.93 -8.32 -0.30
N SER A 65 -2.75 -7.83 0.07
CA SER A 65 -2.13 -8.20 1.32
C SER A 65 -1.13 -7.19 1.81
N LEU A 66 -0.93 -7.19 3.12
CA LEU A 66 0.18 -6.51 3.78
C LEU A 66 1.02 -7.54 4.53
N GLY A 67 2.26 -7.75 4.10
CA GLY A 67 3.19 -8.68 4.70
C GLY A 67 4.22 -7.97 5.57
N LEU A 68 4.69 -8.63 6.63
CA LEU A 68 5.95 -8.32 7.29
C LEU A 68 6.95 -9.41 6.91
N GLU A 69 7.90 -9.05 6.05
CA GLU A 69 9.09 -9.84 5.76
C GLU A 69 10.07 -9.66 6.91
N VAL A 70 10.46 -10.75 7.55
CA VAL A 70 11.36 -10.73 8.70
C VAL A 70 12.50 -11.67 8.40
N ASP A 71 13.74 -11.20 8.61
CA ASP A 71 14.90 -12.03 8.36
C ASP A 71 14.88 -13.31 9.22
N GLY A 72 15.24 -14.44 8.60
CA GLY A 72 15.32 -15.74 9.27
C GLY A 72 13.98 -16.43 9.58
N ARG A 73 12.83 -15.95 9.08
CA ARG A 73 11.54 -16.65 9.23
C ARG A 73 10.59 -16.42 8.05
N PRO A 74 9.53 -17.23 7.90
CA PRO A 74 8.46 -16.94 6.94
C PRO A 74 7.76 -15.62 7.27
N ASP A 75 7.35 -14.92 6.22
CA ASP A 75 6.61 -13.67 6.30
C ASP A 75 5.32 -13.83 7.11
N ILE A 76 4.97 -12.79 7.86
CA ILE A 76 3.65 -12.66 8.44
C ILE A 76 2.78 -11.96 7.39
N ILE A 77 1.87 -12.69 6.76
CA ILE A 77 1.01 -12.14 5.69
C ILE A 77 -0.39 -11.87 6.24
N ILE A 78 -0.83 -10.63 6.09
CA ILE A 78 -2.20 -10.21 6.33
C ILE A 78 -2.94 -10.24 4.99
N ASP A 79 -3.87 -11.19 4.83
CA ASP A 79 -4.78 -11.19 3.68
C ASP A 79 -5.87 -10.13 3.86
N LEU A 80 -5.94 -9.20 2.90
CA LEU A 80 -6.88 -8.08 2.90
C LEU A 80 -8.03 -8.28 1.90
N LYS A 81 -8.05 -9.41 1.17
CA LYS A 81 -9.11 -9.72 0.20
C LYS A 81 -10.33 -10.36 0.85
N SER A 82 -10.11 -11.13 1.91
CA SER A 82 -11.15 -11.98 2.49
C SER A 82 -12.18 -11.16 3.28
N PRO A 83 -13.50 -11.37 3.07
CA PRO A 83 -14.53 -10.74 3.90
C PRO A 83 -14.32 -11.09 5.38
N GLY A 84 -14.39 -10.10 6.27
CA GLY A 84 -14.15 -10.32 7.71
C GLY A 84 -12.68 -10.32 8.14
N ALA A 85 -11.73 -10.18 7.20
CA ALA A 85 -10.32 -10.21 7.52
C ALA A 85 -9.89 -9.01 8.37
N LEU A 86 -10.44 -7.82 8.10
CA LEU A 86 -10.03 -6.58 8.77
C LEU A 86 -10.41 -6.58 10.26
N GLU A 87 -11.59 -7.12 10.59
CA GLU A 87 -12.09 -7.20 11.96
C GLU A 87 -11.26 -8.15 12.84
N ALA A 88 -10.64 -9.16 12.23
CA ALA A 88 -9.76 -10.09 12.92
C ALA A 88 -8.41 -9.43 13.29
N LEU A 89 -7.93 -8.49 12.47
CA LEU A 89 -6.61 -7.85 12.66
C LEU A 89 -6.55 -6.94 13.87
N GLU A 90 -7.66 -6.32 14.23
CA GLU A 90 -7.73 -5.50 15.44
C GLU A 90 -7.75 -6.39 16.69
N LYS A 91 -8.48 -7.52 16.62
CA LYS A 91 -8.73 -8.40 17.77
C LYS A 91 -7.63 -9.41 18.05
N LYS A 92 -6.83 -9.78 17.04
CA LYS A 92 -5.79 -10.80 17.14
C LYS A 92 -4.42 -10.17 16.81
N PRO A 93 -3.74 -9.59 17.80
CA PRO A 93 -2.42 -9.01 17.56
C PRO A 93 -1.42 -10.10 17.19
N PHE A 94 -0.64 -9.85 16.15
CA PHE A 94 0.53 -10.68 15.86
C PHE A 94 1.73 -10.24 16.70
N ILE A 95 2.67 -11.16 16.90
CA ILE A 95 3.84 -10.92 17.75
C ILE A 95 5.02 -10.55 16.86
N ILE A 96 5.66 -9.42 17.15
CA ILE A 96 6.94 -8.99 16.60
C ILE A 96 8.01 -9.13 17.68
N LYS A 97 9.13 -9.80 17.35
CA LYS A 97 10.27 -9.85 18.26
C LYS A 97 10.94 -8.49 18.35
N GLU A 98 11.25 -8.06 19.57
CA GLU A 98 11.95 -6.80 19.81
C GLU A 98 13.33 -6.79 19.13
N GLY A 99 13.72 -5.65 18.55
CA GLY A 99 14.98 -5.52 17.80
C GLY A 99 15.03 -6.30 16.49
N ALA A 100 13.96 -6.97 16.07
CA ALA A 100 13.91 -7.60 14.75
C ALA A 100 13.88 -6.54 13.66
N THR A 101 14.71 -6.72 12.63
CA THR A 101 14.59 -5.97 11.38
C THR A 101 13.55 -6.65 10.51
N PHE A 102 12.58 -5.86 10.06
CA PHE A 102 11.51 -6.32 9.20
C PHE A 102 11.29 -5.33 8.07
N ARG A 103 10.66 -5.80 6.99
CA ARG A 103 10.29 -4.99 5.84
C ARG A 103 8.84 -5.24 5.54
N MET A 104 8.05 -4.17 5.46
CA MET A 104 6.67 -4.32 5.02
C MET A 104 6.62 -4.64 3.52
N LYS A 105 5.58 -5.36 3.09
CA LYS A 105 5.30 -5.66 1.68
C LYS A 105 3.83 -5.50 1.38
N ALA A 106 3.49 -4.63 0.44
CA ALA A 106 2.12 -4.54 -0.06
C ALA A 106 2.02 -5.29 -1.39
N GLN A 107 1.01 -6.15 -1.52
CA GLN A 107 0.60 -6.73 -2.79
C GLN A 107 -0.74 -6.13 -3.19
N PHE A 108 -0.88 -5.71 -4.45
CA PHE A 108 -2.10 -5.06 -4.93
C PHE A 108 -2.28 -5.26 -6.44
N LYS A 109 -3.54 -5.17 -6.89
CA LYS A 109 -3.92 -5.16 -8.31
C LYS A 109 -4.40 -3.77 -8.68
N VAL A 110 -4.00 -3.29 -9.85
CA VAL A 110 -4.52 -2.05 -10.45
C VAL A 110 -5.50 -2.42 -11.56
N GLN A 111 -6.63 -1.73 -11.62
CA GLN A 111 -7.69 -1.98 -12.59
C GLN A 111 -8.00 -0.73 -13.40
N HIS A 112 -8.49 -0.95 -14.63
CA HIS A 112 -9.13 0.01 -15.54
C HIS A 112 -8.24 1.12 -16.10
N GLU A 113 -7.41 1.75 -15.28
CA GLU A 113 -6.65 2.94 -15.64
C GLU A 113 -5.30 3.03 -14.92
N ILE A 114 -4.52 4.05 -15.25
CA ILE A 114 -3.26 4.34 -14.57
C ILE A 114 -3.58 4.86 -13.15
N LEU A 115 -3.01 4.20 -12.15
CA LEU A 115 -3.03 4.66 -10.77
C LEU A 115 -1.86 5.60 -10.53
N ALA A 116 -2.14 6.89 -10.36
CA ALA A 116 -1.09 7.91 -10.17
C ALA A 116 -0.79 8.14 -8.68
N GLY A 117 0.48 8.01 -8.29
CA GLY A 117 0.96 8.45 -6.98
C GLY A 117 0.32 7.72 -5.79
N LEU A 118 0.20 6.40 -5.86
CA LEU A 118 -0.23 5.59 -4.72
C LEU A 118 0.73 5.82 -3.54
N LYS A 119 0.16 6.11 -2.38
CA LYS A 119 0.85 6.34 -1.11
C LYS A 119 0.31 5.40 -0.05
N TYR A 120 1.22 4.94 0.80
CA TYR A 120 0.90 4.23 2.03
C TYR A 120 1.09 5.17 3.20
N LEU A 121 0.08 5.25 4.06
CA LEU A 121 0.11 6.03 5.28
C LEU A 121 -0.14 5.09 6.45
N GLN A 122 0.56 5.33 7.55
CA GLN A 122 0.38 4.58 8.78
C GLN A 122 0.45 5.50 9.98
N LYS A 123 -0.43 5.25 10.95
CA LYS A 123 -0.35 5.81 12.30
C LYS A 123 -0.23 4.67 13.29
N VAL A 124 0.90 4.59 14.01
CA VAL A 124 1.12 3.63 15.09
C VAL A 124 0.94 4.34 16.43
N THR A 125 0.16 3.78 17.33
CA THR A 125 -0.16 4.35 18.64
C THR A 125 0.17 3.37 19.75
N ARG A 126 0.82 3.87 20.81
CA ARG A 126 1.06 3.14 22.05
C ARG A 126 1.03 4.07 23.25
N MET A 127 0.31 3.67 24.29
CA MET A 127 0.17 4.43 25.54
C MET A 127 -0.22 5.91 25.32
N GLY A 128 -1.11 6.16 24.34
CA GLY A 128 -1.57 7.51 24.01
C GLY A 128 -0.60 8.34 23.15
N VAL A 129 0.61 7.85 22.88
CA VAL A 129 1.57 8.50 21.98
C VAL A 129 1.45 7.88 20.59
N SER A 130 1.34 8.71 19.55
CA SER A 130 1.25 8.26 18.16
C SER A 130 2.39 8.75 17.29
N ASN A 131 2.87 7.90 16.39
CA ASN A 131 3.78 8.24 15.31
C ASN A 131 3.06 8.04 13.96
N LYS A 132 3.26 8.96 13.02
CA LYS A 132 2.71 8.90 11.66
C LYS A 132 3.87 8.72 10.68
N MET A 133 3.66 7.92 9.65
CA MET A 133 4.55 7.78 8.50
C MET A 133 3.77 7.81 7.19
N GLN A 134 4.45 8.23 6.13
CA GLN A 134 3.97 8.20 4.77
C GLN A 134 5.09 7.70 3.85
N GLU A 135 4.79 6.76 2.97
CA GLU A 135 5.70 6.33 1.91
C GLU A 135 5.02 6.41 0.54
N MET A 136 5.69 7.06 -0.42
CA MET A 136 5.27 7.05 -1.82
C MET A 136 5.55 5.68 -2.43
N MET A 137 4.50 5.00 -2.89
CA MET A 137 4.63 3.73 -3.59
C MET A 137 4.87 3.95 -5.09
N GLY A 138 4.34 5.04 -5.67
CA GLY A 138 4.56 5.42 -7.06
C GLY A 138 3.30 5.29 -7.94
N SER A 139 3.50 5.35 -9.25
CA SER A 139 2.43 5.23 -10.25
C SER A 139 2.49 3.89 -10.99
N TYR A 140 1.34 3.33 -11.30
CA TYR A 140 1.20 1.98 -11.82
C TYR A 140 0.16 1.92 -12.94
N GLY A 141 0.45 1.19 -14.02
CA GLY A 141 -0.54 0.86 -15.02
C GLY A 141 -1.53 -0.22 -14.53
N PRO A 142 -2.60 -0.50 -15.29
CA PRO A 142 -3.46 -1.64 -15.01
C PRO A 142 -2.68 -2.96 -15.02
N SER A 143 -3.09 -3.88 -14.16
CA SER A 143 -2.55 -5.24 -14.16
C SER A 143 -3.00 -6.01 -15.40
N THR A 144 -2.11 -6.85 -15.93
CA THR A 144 -2.35 -7.66 -17.14
C THR A 144 -2.12 -9.14 -16.86
N GLU A 145 -2.37 -10.01 -17.85
CA GLU A 145 -2.03 -11.44 -17.73
C GLU A 145 -0.54 -11.68 -17.43
N GLU A 146 0.35 -10.87 -18.00
CA GLU A 146 1.80 -10.95 -17.78
C GLU A 146 2.23 -10.39 -16.42
N LYS A 147 1.49 -9.40 -15.90
CA LYS A 147 1.73 -8.79 -14.60
C LYS A 147 0.41 -8.66 -13.82
N PRO A 148 -0.06 -9.76 -13.21
CA PRO A 148 -1.40 -9.81 -12.63
C PRO A 148 -1.54 -9.04 -11.30
N PHE A 149 -0.41 -8.72 -10.66
CA PHE A 149 -0.35 -7.88 -9.47
C PHE A 149 1.00 -7.18 -9.36
N TYR A 150 1.06 -6.16 -8.52
CA TYR A 150 2.28 -5.48 -8.11
C TYR A 150 2.65 -5.86 -6.68
N GLU A 151 3.95 -5.92 -6.41
CA GLU A 151 4.50 -6.01 -5.06
C GLU A 151 5.40 -4.81 -4.82
N LYS A 152 5.16 -4.10 -3.72
CA LYS A 152 6.02 -3.01 -3.23
C LYS A 152 6.56 -3.40 -1.87
N LYS A 153 7.88 -3.50 -1.78
CA LYS A 153 8.58 -3.60 -0.50
C LYS A 153 8.96 -2.19 -0.01
N PHE A 154 8.65 -1.92 1.25
CA PHE A 154 8.95 -0.65 1.92
C PHE A 154 10.42 -0.64 2.39
N GLU A 155 10.87 0.45 2.98
CA GLU A 155 12.19 0.46 3.61
C GLU A 155 12.24 -0.48 4.83
N PRO A 156 13.39 -1.10 5.15
CA PRO A 156 13.54 -1.87 6.37
C PRO A 156 13.34 -1.00 7.62
N GLU A 157 12.62 -1.54 8.59
CA GLU A 157 12.42 -0.96 9.90
C GLU A 157 12.93 -1.91 10.99
N THR A 158 13.26 -1.37 12.16
CA THR A 158 13.68 -2.16 13.32
C THR A 158 12.68 -2.00 14.44
N ALA A 159 12.13 -3.10 14.93
CA ALA A 159 11.19 -3.10 16.04
C ALA A 159 11.86 -2.51 17.30
N PRO A 160 11.18 -1.63 18.06
CA PRO A 160 11.75 -1.08 19.27
C PRO A 160 12.06 -2.18 20.29
N SER A 161 13.08 -1.93 21.12
CA SER A 161 13.59 -2.89 22.10
C SER A 161 13.60 -2.36 23.52
N GLY A 162 13.77 -3.27 24.48
CA GLY A 162 13.83 -2.96 25.89
C GLY A 162 12.46 -2.91 26.56
N MET A 163 12.46 -2.76 27.89
CA MET A 163 11.22 -2.82 28.68
C MET A 163 10.20 -1.75 28.26
N LEU A 164 10.69 -0.58 27.85
CA LEU A 164 9.84 0.49 27.36
C LEU A 164 9.40 0.32 25.90
N GLY A 165 10.02 -0.53 25.09
CA GLY A 165 9.63 -0.81 23.70
C GLY A 165 8.68 -2.01 23.57
N ARG A 166 8.62 -2.89 24.56
CA ARG A 166 7.74 -4.07 24.56
C ARG A 166 6.30 -3.73 24.95
N GLY A 167 5.33 -4.44 24.40
CA GLY A 167 3.91 -4.31 24.74
C GLY A 167 3.01 -4.19 23.52
N HIS A 168 1.78 -3.77 23.76
CA HIS A 168 0.73 -3.68 22.75
C HIS A 168 0.77 -2.37 21.97
N TYR A 169 0.62 -2.49 20.65
CA TYR A 169 0.55 -1.38 19.71
C TYR A 169 -0.73 -1.50 18.88
N THR A 170 -1.35 -0.37 18.60
CA THR A 170 -2.43 -0.27 17.61
C THR A 170 -1.95 0.54 16.42
N ALA A 171 -2.41 0.19 15.23
CA ALA A 171 -2.05 0.85 14.00
C ALA A 171 -3.29 1.08 13.14
N VAL A 172 -3.27 2.19 12.40
CA VAL A 172 -4.21 2.45 11.30
C VAL A 172 -3.40 2.62 10.04
N SER A 173 -3.73 1.84 9.02
CA SER A 173 -3.10 1.87 7.70
C SER A 173 -4.09 2.41 6.66
N LYS A 174 -3.59 3.19 5.71
CA LYS A 174 -4.37 3.77 4.62
C LYS A 174 -3.58 3.76 3.31
N PHE A 175 -4.24 3.33 2.24
CA PHE A 175 -3.76 3.46 0.86
C PHE A 175 -4.57 4.53 0.15
N VAL A 176 -3.89 5.54 -0.39
CA VAL A 176 -4.51 6.70 -1.05
C VAL A 176 -3.65 7.15 -2.24
N ASP A 177 -4.25 7.72 -3.27
CA ASP A 177 -3.53 8.19 -4.46
C ASP A 177 -3.52 9.73 -4.58
N ASP A 178 -2.94 10.25 -5.66
CA ASP A 178 -2.89 11.69 -5.94
C ASP A 178 -4.27 12.29 -6.27
N ASP A 179 -5.25 11.45 -6.61
CA ASP A 179 -6.67 11.84 -6.77
C ASP A 179 -7.40 11.97 -5.42
N ASN A 180 -6.70 11.75 -4.30
CA ASN A 180 -7.23 11.64 -2.94
C ASN A 180 -8.24 10.48 -2.77
N GLN A 181 -8.25 9.51 -3.67
CA GLN A 181 -9.10 8.33 -3.56
C GLN A 181 -8.47 7.37 -2.54
N THR A 182 -9.24 7.03 -1.50
CA THR A 182 -8.83 6.01 -0.54
C THR A 182 -9.19 4.63 -1.09
N HIS A 183 -8.17 3.78 -1.28
CA HIS A 183 -8.33 2.43 -1.82
C HIS A 183 -8.58 1.40 -0.73
N LEU A 184 -7.95 1.58 0.43
CA LEU A 184 -8.21 0.76 1.62
C LEU A 184 -7.79 1.53 2.87
N ARG A 185 -8.58 1.39 3.94
CA ARG A 185 -8.24 1.86 5.29
C ARG A 185 -8.64 0.81 6.32
N PHE A 186 -7.74 0.45 7.22
CA PHE A 186 -8.01 -0.56 8.24
C PHE A 186 -7.19 -0.33 9.50
N ALA A 187 -7.74 -0.78 10.63
CA ALA A 187 -7.06 -0.83 11.90
C ALA A 187 -6.51 -2.24 12.15
N TRP A 188 -5.40 -2.33 12.85
CA TRP A 188 -4.79 -3.59 13.25
C TRP A 188 -3.96 -3.40 14.52
N SER A 189 -3.61 -4.50 15.16
CA SER A 189 -2.79 -4.46 16.37
C SER A 189 -1.64 -5.47 16.31
N PHE A 190 -0.61 -5.20 17.09
CA PHE A 190 0.54 -6.09 17.21
C PHE A 190 1.19 -5.94 18.59
N ASP A 191 1.85 -6.99 19.03
CA ASP A 191 2.60 -7.01 20.29
C ASP A 191 4.09 -7.10 20.02
N ILE A 192 4.88 -6.28 20.68
CA ILE A 192 6.34 -6.42 20.71
C ILE A 192 6.76 -7.22 21.94
N LYS A 193 7.42 -8.37 21.73
CA LYS A 193 7.84 -9.31 22.79
C LYS A 193 9.32 -9.66 22.67
N LYS A 194 9.89 -10.30 23.70
CA LYS A 194 11.31 -10.72 23.73
C LYS A 194 11.65 -11.72 22.63
N ASP A 195 10.71 -12.60 22.34
CA ASP A 195 10.82 -13.61 21.30
C ASP A 195 9.53 -13.67 20.49
N TRP A 196 9.64 -14.32 19.35
CA TRP A 196 8.48 -14.78 18.60
C TRP A 196 7.64 -15.73 19.46
N ALA A 197 6.35 -15.87 19.11
CA ALA A 197 5.43 -16.78 19.79
C ALA A 197 6.01 -18.19 19.99
#